data_AF-A0A7R9DN53-F1
#
_entry.id   AF-A0A7R9DN53-F1
#
_cell.length_a   1.000
_cell.length_b   1.000
_cell.length_c   1.000
_cell.angle_alpha   90.00
_cell.angle_beta   90.00
_cell.angle_gamma   90.00
#
_symmetry.space_group_name_H-M   'P 1'
#
loop_
_entity.id
_entity.type
_entity.pdbx_description
1 polymer ?
#
loop_
_entity_poly.entity_id
_entity_poly.type
_entity_poly.pdbx_seq_one_letter_code
_entity_poly.pdbx_strand_id
1 'polypeptide(L)'
;MIHLQVVIHSPHLHNGLLGRVGLGSTQCTQELSTLNMTQSVTALCAGVLDPSTDKDLLVVGTATSLLAYNVDTNMELFYREVNIM
;
A
#
# COMPACT_ATOMS: atom_id res chain seq x y z
N MET A 1 -16.30 -13.68 9.03
CA MET A 1 -16.09 -12.21 8.98
C MET A 1 -15.19 -11.94 7.80
N ILE A 2 -15.60 -11.07 6.89
CA ILE A 2 -14.86 -10.80 5.64
C ILE A 2 -13.79 -9.76 6.01
N HIS A 3 -12.51 -10.13 5.93
CA HIS A 3 -11.40 -9.20 6.12
C HIS A 3 -11.01 -8.63 4.76
N LEU A 4 -11.12 -7.32 4.61
CA LEU A 4 -10.76 -6.62 3.39
C LEU A 4 -9.34 -6.11 3.53
N GLN A 5 -8.52 -6.34 2.50
CA GLN A 5 -7.10 -6.03 2.53
C GLN A 5 -6.68 -5.42 1.20
N VAL A 6 -5.87 -4.38 1.27
CA VAL A 6 -5.12 -3.88 0.12
C VAL A 6 -3.74 -4.53 0.17
N VAL A 7 -3.37 -5.25 -0.88
CA VAL A 7 -2.06 -5.89 -1.00
C VAL A 7 -1.16 -4.99 -1.83
N ILE A 8 0.02 -4.70 -1.30
CA ILE A 8 1.04 -3.87 -1.93
C ILE A 8 2.20 -4.79 -2.28
N HIS A 9 2.55 -4.84 -3.57
CA HIS A 9 3.70 -5.61 -4.06
C HIS A 9 4.90 -4.69 -4.29
N SER A 10 5.95 -4.92 -3.51
CA SER A 10 7.23 -4.20 -3.54
C SER A 10 8.34 -5.18 -3.96
N PRO A 11 8.49 -5.46 -5.26
CA PRO A 11 9.37 -6.51 -5.80
C PRO A 11 10.88 -6.28 -5.51
N HIS A 12 11.26 -5.09 -5.05
CA HIS A 12 12.65 -4.70 -4.82
C HIS A 12 13.08 -4.64 -3.36
N LEU A 13 12.27 -5.15 -2.40
CA LEU A 13 12.72 -5.43 -1.03
C LEU A 13 13.67 -6.65 -0.95
N HIS A 14 14.38 -6.94 -2.04
CA HIS A 14 15.37 -7.99 -2.13
C HIS A 14 16.56 -7.60 -1.25
N ASN A 15 16.70 -8.27 -0.11
CA ASN A 15 17.86 -8.16 0.77
C ASN A 15 19.14 -8.34 -0.09
N GLY A 16 19.83 -7.24 -0.37
CA GLY A 16 20.98 -7.13 -1.29
C GLY A 16 22.25 -7.79 -0.77
N LEU A 17 22.17 -9.05 -0.31
CA LEU A 17 23.28 -9.76 0.29
C LEU A 17 23.55 -11.15 -0.29
N LEU A 18 23.05 -11.51 -1.48
CA LEU A 18 23.38 -12.81 -2.10
C LEU A 18 23.71 -12.72 -3.59
N GLY A 19 24.67 -11.86 -3.93
CA GLY A 19 25.41 -11.93 -5.19
C GLY A 19 26.47 -13.03 -5.23
N ARG A 20 26.26 -14.20 -4.60
CA ARG A 20 27.20 -15.33 -4.64
C ARG A 20 26.45 -16.67 -4.66
N VAL A 21 26.22 -17.16 -5.88
CA VAL A 21 26.14 -18.58 -6.32
C VAL A 21 25.53 -19.58 -5.32
N GLY A 22 24.30 -20.04 -5.59
CA GLY A 22 23.73 -21.23 -4.95
C GLY A 22 22.38 -21.61 -5.54
N LEU A 23 22.32 -22.80 -6.15
CA LEU A 23 21.12 -23.43 -6.68
C LEU A 23 20.01 -23.54 -5.62
N GLY A 24 18.80 -23.07 -5.91
CA GLY A 24 17.62 -23.29 -5.05
C GLY A 24 16.64 -22.12 -5.08
N SER A 25 15.69 -22.16 -6.00
CA SER A 25 14.56 -21.24 -6.05
C SER A 25 13.55 -21.55 -4.94
N THR A 26 13.56 -20.75 -3.87
CA THR A 26 12.41 -20.52 -3.00
C THR A 26 12.06 -19.04 -3.09
N GLN A 27 11.06 -18.75 -3.91
CA GLN A 27 10.60 -17.41 -4.29
C GLN A 27 9.96 -16.69 -3.09
N CYS A 28 10.22 -15.39 -3.03
CA CYS A 28 10.26 -14.53 -1.85
C CYS A 28 8.87 -14.15 -1.30
N THR A 29 8.58 -14.46 -0.03
CA THR A 29 7.37 -13.99 0.68
C THR A 29 7.49 -12.57 1.25
N GLN A 30 8.68 -11.94 1.17
CA GLN A 30 8.96 -10.59 1.69
C GLN A 30 8.54 -9.43 0.76
N GLU A 31 8.04 -9.72 -0.44
CA GLU A 31 7.69 -8.69 -1.42
C GLU A 31 6.26 -8.16 -1.27
N LEU A 32 5.44 -8.77 -0.41
CA LEU A 32 4.04 -8.40 -0.24
C LEU A 32 3.80 -7.80 1.14
N SER A 33 3.24 -6.59 1.17
CA SER A 33 2.73 -5.93 2.37
C SER A 33 1.21 -5.86 2.31
N THR A 34 0.53 -5.95 3.45
CA THR A 34 -0.93 -5.88 3.52
C THR A 34 -1.39 -4.72 4.40
N LEU A 35 -2.35 -3.96 3.90
CA LEU A 35 -3.04 -2.91 4.65
C LEU A 35 -4.47 -3.37 4.93
N ASN A 36 -4.78 -3.57 6.22
CA ASN A 36 -6.08 -4.05 6.67
C ASN A 36 -7.10 -2.90 6.64
N MET A 37 -8.25 -3.17 6.02
CA MET A 37 -9.34 -2.21 5.91
C MET A 37 -10.54 -2.63 6.75
N THR A 38 -11.14 -1.65 7.41
CA THR A 38 -12.35 -1.82 8.24
C THR A 38 -13.64 -1.78 7.42
N GLN A 39 -13.59 -1.19 6.22
CA GLN A 39 -14.73 -1.02 5.31
C GLN A 39 -14.39 -1.49 3.90
N SER A 40 -15.42 -1.81 3.11
CA SER A 40 -15.28 -2.19 1.70
C SER A 40 -14.63 -1.10 0.88
N VAL A 41 -13.50 -1.43 0.27
CA VAL A 41 -12.79 -0.56 -0.68
C VAL A 41 -13.58 -0.51 -1.97
N THR A 42 -13.94 0.70 -2.40
CA THR A 42 -14.69 0.97 -3.65
C THR A 42 -13.82 1.62 -4.71
N ALA A 43 -12.72 2.29 -4.31
CA ALA A 43 -11.78 2.92 -5.22
C ALA A 43 -10.35 2.85 -4.65
N LEU A 44 -9.37 2.74 -5.55
CA LEU A 44 -7.95 2.81 -5.26
C LEU A 44 -7.26 3.71 -6.28
N CYS A 45 -6.35 4.55 -5.81
CA CYS A 45 -5.52 5.40 -6.65
C CYS A 45 -4.11 5.49 -6.04
N ALA A 46 -3.10 5.64 -6.88
CA ALA A 46 -1.74 5.97 -6.46
C ALA A 46 -1.24 7.17 -7.26
N GLY A 47 -0.58 8.12 -6.59
CA GLY A 47 0.00 9.27 -7.26
C GLY A 47 0.49 10.35 -6.30
N VAL A 48 1.22 11.31 -6.85
CA VAL A 48 1.71 12.49 -6.12
C VAL A 48 0.54 13.38 -5.71
N LEU A 49 0.34 13.55 -4.40
CA LEU A 49 -0.67 14.46 -3.84
C LEU A 49 -0.08 15.80 -3.42
N ASP A 50 1.15 15.79 -2.90
CA ASP A 50 1.90 16.97 -2.53
C ASP A 50 2.94 17.27 -3.61
N PRO A 51 2.80 18.37 -4.37
CA PRO A 51 3.71 18.69 -5.47
C PRO A 51 5.13 19.05 -5.02
N SER A 52 5.37 19.19 -3.71
CA SER A 52 6.71 19.42 -3.17
C SER A 52 7.54 18.13 -3.00
N THR A 53 6.92 16.95 -3.17
CA THR A 53 7.59 15.65 -3.08
C THR A 53 7.32 14.80 -4.32
N ASP A 54 8.34 14.10 -4.81
CA ASP A 54 8.20 13.12 -5.91
C ASP A 54 7.68 11.75 -5.42
N LYS A 55 6.92 11.73 -4.32
CA LYS A 55 6.45 10.49 -3.70
C LYS A 55 4.98 10.29 -3.97
N ASP A 56 4.66 9.10 -4.48
CA ASP A 56 3.29 8.66 -4.64
C ASP A 56 2.68 8.29 -3.29
N LEU A 57 1.42 8.68 -3.10
CA LEU A 57 0.59 8.23 -1.99
C LEU A 57 -0.44 7.23 -2.50
N LEU A 58 -0.75 6.24 -1.68
CA LEU A 58 -1.87 5.35 -1.88
C LEU A 58 -3.13 6.02 -1.33
N VAL A 59 -4.11 6.27 -2.18
CA VAL A 59 -5.44 6.75 -1.78
C VAL A 59 -6.44 5.62 -1.88
N VAL A 60 -7.16 5.39 -0.79
CA VAL A 60 -8.17 4.35 -0.64
C VAL A 60 -9.52 5.02 -0.39
N GLY A 61 -10.47 4.75 -1.28
CA GLY A 61 -11.86 5.17 -1.15
C GLY A 61 -12.74 4.03 -0.67
N THR A 62 -13.64 4.35 0.25
CA THR A 62 -14.75 3.49 0.68
C THR A 62 -16.07 4.17 0.31
N ALA A 63 -17.19 3.55 0.67
CA ALA A 63 -18.51 4.17 0.48
C ALA A 63 -18.68 5.50 1.26
N THR A 64 -17.93 5.69 2.36
CA THR A 64 -18.13 6.82 3.28
C THR A 64 -16.84 7.54 3.68
N SER A 65 -15.68 7.13 3.17
CA SER A 65 -14.40 7.74 3.55
C SER A 65 -13.34 7.67 2.46
N LEU A 66 -12.37 8.57 2.59
CA LEU A 66 -11.14 8.63 1.81
C LEU A 66 -9.95 8.61 2.78
N LEU A 67 -9.00 7.72 2.51
CA LEU A 67 -7.74 7.56 3.24
C LEU A 67 -6.57 7.81 2.28
N ALA A 68 -5.66 8.72 2.61
CA ALA A 68 -4.38 8.89 1.93
C ALA A 68 -3.25 8.35 2.82
N TYR A 69 -2.49 7.41 2.28
CA TYR A 69 -1.54 6.58 3.00
C TYR A 69 -0.17 6.61 2.33
N ASN A 70 0.88 6.86 3.12
CA ASN A 70 2.26 6.71 2.69
C ASN A 70 2.72 5.28 2.93
N VAL A 71 2.94 4.55 1.85
CA VAL A 71 3.41 3.16 1.90
C VAL A 71 4.84 3.06 2.43
N ASP A 72 5.73 3.99 2.06
CA ASP A 72 7.14 3.96 2.48
C ASP A 72 7.30 4.11 3.99
N THR A 73 6.55 5.06 4.56
CA THR A 73 6.69 5.41 5.99
C THR A 73 5.64 4.73 6.86
N ASN A 74 4.74 3.95 6.26
CA ASN A 74 3.61 3.32 6.96
C ASN A 74 2.72 4.35 7.70
N MET A 75 2.57 5.56 7.16
CA MET A 75 1.84 6.66 7.84
C MET A 75 0.58 7.06 7.08
N GLU A 76 -0.49 7.28 7.83
CA GLU A 76 -1.68 7.96 7.32
C GLU A 76 -1.40 9.46 7.27
N LEU A 77 -1.49 10.08 6.08
CA LEU A 77 -1.37 11.54 5.97
C LEU A 77 -2.71 12.22 6.22
N PHE A 78 -3.78 11.59 5.74
CA PHE A 78 -5.09 12.21 5.73
C PHE A 78 -6.18 11.14 5.73
N TYR A 79 -7.17 11.33 6.59
CA TYR A 79 -8.40 10.55 6.60
C TYR A 79 -9.56 11.53 6.63
N ARG A 80 -10.55 11.31 5.76
CA ARG A 80 -11.76 12.12 5.73
C ARG A 80 -12.97 11.27 5.44
N GLU A 81 -13.98 11.44 6.28
CA GLU A 81 -15.32 10.96 5.97
C GLU A 81 -15.93 11.81 4.86
N VAL A 82 -16.49 11.13 3.86
CA VAL A 82 -17.17 11.74 2.72
C VAL A 82 -18.63 11.38 2.85
N ASN A 83 -19.45 12.39 3.10
CA ASN A 83 -20.90 12.23 3.14
C ASN A 83 -21.47 12.63 1.78
N ILE A 84 -22.34 11.78 1.22
CA ILE A 84 -23.07 12.09 0.01
C ILE A 84 -24.38 12.75 0.47
N MET A 85 -24.34 14.08 0.63
CA MET A 85 -25.55 14.90 0.83
C MET A 85 -26.19 15.25 -0.51
#